data_AF-A0A7Y6YZ82-F1
#
_entry.id   AF-A0A7Y6YZ82-F1
#
_cell.length_a   1.000
_cell.length_b   1.000
_cell.length_c   1.000
_cell.angle_alpha   90.00
_cell.angle_beta   90.00
_cell.angle_gamma   90.00
#
_symmetry.space_group_name_H-M   'P 1'
#
loop_
_entity.id
_entity.type
_entity.pdbx_description
1 polymer ?
#
loop_
_entity_poly.entity_id
_entity_poly.type
_entity_poly.pdbx_seq_one_letter_code
_entity_poly.pdbx_strand_id
1 'polypeptide(L)' 'MTQTQEFLIKSGIHNFVSCQHTGPAPIFSIKLCTQHKMARHAQMLIKNAYGDATDIRFE' A
#
# COMPACT_ATOMS: atom_id res chain seq x y z
N MET A 1 -10.90 1.40 13.22
CA MET A 1 -9.83 1.48 12.22
C MET A 1 -9.43 0.07 11.81
N THR A 2 -9.16 -0.18 10.54
CA THR A 2 -8.68 -1.51 10.08
C THR A 2 -7.17 -1.64 10.32
N GLN A 3 -6.66 -2.85 10.58
CA GLN A 3 -5.21 -3.09 10.75
C GLN A 3 -4.39 -2.51 9.59
N THR A 4 -4.91 -2.62 8.36
CA THR A 4 -4.25 -2.06 7.18
C THR A 4 -4.18 -0.54 7.21
N GLN A 5 -5.24 0.15 7.62
CA GLN A 5 -5.21 1.60 7.75
C GLN A 5 -4.20 2.05 8.81
N GLU A 6 -4.10 1.31 9.92
CA GLU A 6 -3.12 1.60 10.97
C GLU A 6 -1.68 1.38 10.48
N PHE A 7 -1.43 0.33 9.68
CA PHE A 7 -0.16 0.12 8.99
C PHE A 7 0.18 1.29 8.07
N LEU A 8 -0.73 1.71 7.20
CA LEU A 8 -0.50 2.83 6.28
C LEU A 8 -0.17 4.13 7.03
N ILE A 9 -0.81 4.37 8.17
CA ILE A 9 -0.54 5.53 9.04
C ILE A 9 0.83 5.41 9.69
N LYS A 10 1.13 4.28 10.36
CA LYS A 10 2.41 4.02 11.04
C LYS A 10 3.60 4.06 10.08
N SER A 11 3.41 3.58 8.86
CA SER A 11 4.42 3.62 7.79
C SER A 11 4.51 4.96 7.07
N GLY A 12 3.63 5.92 7.37
CA GLY A 12 3.66 7.26 6.77
C GLY A 12 3.24 7.32 5.30
N ILE A 13 2.64 6.26 4.76
CA ILE A 13 2.28 6.14 3.34
C ILE A 13 0.79 6.35 3.07
N HIS A 14 -0.04 6.47 4.11
CA HIS A 14 -1.50 6.66 4.01
C HIS A 14 -1.96 7.86 3.15
N ASN A 15 -1.10 8.87 2.93
CA ASN A 15 -1.45 10.03 2.12
C ASN A 15 -1.53 9.72 0.61
N PHE A 16 -0.75 8.72 0.18
CA PHE A 16 -0.58 8.36 -1.23
C PHE A 16 -0.77 6.88 -1.54
N VAL A 17 -1.08 6.08 -0.52
CA VAL A 17 -1.41 4.66 -0.64
C VAL A 17 -2.79 4.42 -0.03
N SER A 18 -3.65 3.79 -0.80
CA SER A 18 -4.98 3.33 -0.38
C SER A 18 -5.00 1.80 -0.38
N CYS A 19 -5.87 1.21 0.44
CA CYS A 19 -6.11 -0.24 0.41
C CYS A 19 -7.60 -0.51 0.19
N GLN A 20 -7.91 -1.41 -0.73
CA GLN A 20 -9.24 -1.95 -0.96
C GLN A 20 -9.27 -3.44 -0.63
N HIS A 21 -10.27 -3.88 0.12
CA HIS A 21 -10.50 -5.29 0.44
C HIS A 21 -11.56 -5.84 -0.50
N THR A 22 -11.19 -6.04 -1.76
CA THR A 22 -12.04 -6.69 -2.78
C THR A 22 -11.71 -8.18 -2.84
N GLY A 23 -12.16 -8.95 -1.85
CA GLY A 23 -12.02 -10.41 -1.81
C GLY A 23 -10.99 -10.92 -0.78
N PRO A 24 -10.39 -12.11 -1.00
CA PRO A 24 -9.52 -12.78 -0.02
C PRO A 24 -8.16 -12.09 0.18
N ALA A 25 -7.75 -11.21 -0.74
CA ALA A 25 -6.48 -10.50 -0.67
C ALA A 25 -6.69 -8.97 -0.71
N PRO A 26 -5.97 -8.20 0.12
CA PRO A 26 -5.99 -6.74 0.07
C PRO A 26 -5.29 -6.23 -1.20
N ILE A 27 -5.94 -5.33 -1.92
CA ILE A 27 -5.35 -4.60 -3.06
C ILE A 27 -4.86 -3.26 -2.54
N PHE A 28 -3.61 -2.91 -2.86
CA PHE A 28 -3.03 -1.61 -2.52
C PHE A 28 -2.88 -0.75 -3.77
N SER A 29 -3.41 0.47 -3.74
CA SER A 29 -3.28 1.44 -4.82
C SER A 29 -2.34 2.55 -4.41
N ILE A 30 -1.29 2.80 -5.20
CA ILE A 30 -0.33 3.89 -5.02
C ILE A 30 -0.66 4.99 -6.03
N LYS A 31 -0.85 6.23 -5.56
CA LYS A 31 -1.15 7.37 -6.45
C LYS A 31 -0.01 7.62 -7.45
N LEU A 32 -0.29 7.76 -8.74
CA LEU A 32 0.66 8.01 -9.83
C LEU A 32 1.40 9.35 -9.69
N CYS A 33 0.80 10.33 -9.03
CA CYS A 33 1.45 11.60 -8.71
C CYS A 33 2.56 11.48 -7.64
N THR A 34 2.75 10.28 -7.07
CA THR A 34 3.79 9.99 -6.11
C THR A 34 5.15 9.86 -6.80
N GLN A 35 6.19 10.48 -6.24
CA GLN A 35 7.55 10.33 -6.76
C GLN A 35 7.95 8.84 -6.83
N HIS A 36 8.62 8.41 -7.91
CA HIS A 36 9.06 7.02 -8.11
C HIS A 36 9.80 6.42 -6.89
N LYS A 37 10.61 7.21 -6.19
CA LYS A 37 11.33 6.76 -4.98
C LYS A 37 10.36 6.41 -3.84
N MET A 38 9.33 7.22 -3.64
CA MET A 38 8.28 7.02 -2.63
C MET A 38 7.39 5.83 -2.99
N ALA A 39 7.02 5.69 -4.26
CA ALA A 39 6.23 4.56 -4.74
C ALA A 39 6.98 3.22 -4.55
N ARG A 40 8.28 3.18 -4.87
CA ARG A 40 9.13 2.01 -4.63
C ARG A 40 9.28 1.70 -3.14
N HIS A 41 9.40 2.73 -2.30
CA HIS A 41 9.46 2.55 -0.85
C HIS A 41 8.15 1.96 -0.29
N ALA A 42 7.00 2.49 -0.72
CA ALA A 42 5.70 1.95 -0.35
C ALA A 42 5.52 0.48 -0.81
N GLN A 43 5.92 0.15 -2.04
CA GLN A 43 5.91 -1.23 -2.52
C GLN A 43 6.72 -2.17 -1.61
N MET A 44 7.93 -1.74 -1.22
CA MET A 44 8.79 -2.53 -0.35
C MET A 44 8.17 -2.74 1.03
N LEU A 45 7.56 -1.70 1.61
CA LEU A 45 6.86 -1.78 2.89
C LEU A 45 5.67 -2.74 2.84
N ILE A 46 4.83 -2.61 1.80
CA ILE A 46 3.63 -3.44 1.61
C ILE A 46 4.03 -4.91 1.43
N LYS A 47 5.01 -5.19 0.57
CA LYS A 47 5.51 -6.56 0.35
C LYS A 47 6.10 -7.19 1.60
N ASN A 48 6.82 -6.41 2.41
CA ASN A 48 7.40 -6.92 3.66
C ASN A 48 6.32 -7.22 4.72
N ALA A 49 5.24 -6.43 4.77
CA ALA A 49 4.17 -6.61 5.74
C ALA A 49 3.10 -7.66 5.33
N TYR A 50 2.75 -7.73 4.05
CA TYR A 50 1.64 -8.55 3.53
C TYR A 50 2.10 -9.71 2.63
N GLY A 51 3.39 -9.78 2.31
CA GLY A 51 3.99 -10.80 1.45
C GLY A 51 4.07 -10.40 -0.03
N ASP A 52 4.91 -11.11 -0.78
CA ASP A 52 5.16 -10.83 -2.21
C ASP A 52 3.94 -11.06 -3.13
N ALA A 53 2.95 -11.82 -2.67
CA ALA A 53 1.71 -12.09 -3.41
C ALA A 53 0.68 -10.95 -3.35
N THR A 54 1.00 -9.84 -2.70
CA THR A 54 0.09 -8.70 -2.54
C THR A 54 -0.08 -7.94 -3.86
N ASP A 55 -1.33 -7.69 -4.26
CA ASP A 55 -1.66 -6.94 -5.48
C ASP A 55 -1.41 -5.45 -5.23
N ILE A 56 -0.45 -4.87 -5.96
CA ILE A 56 -0.11 -3.45 -5.87
C ILE A 56 -0.34 -2.80 -7.23
N ARG A 57 -1.25 -1.83 -7.26
CA ARG A 57 -1.65 -1.07 -8.45
C ARG A 57 -1.16 0.37 -8.36
N PHE A 58 -0.99 0.98 -9.53
CA PHE A 58 -0.69 2.40 -9.64
C PHE A 58 -1.91 3.09 -10.25
N GLU A 59 -2.48 4.08 -9.56
CA GLU A 59 -3.70 4.81 -9.96
C GLU A 59 -3.48 6.32 -10.01
#